data_AF-A0A6P0JXQ1-F1
#
_entry.id   AF-A0A6P0JXQ1-F1
#
_cell.length_a   1.000
_cell.length_b   1.000
_cell.length_c   1.000
_cell.angle_alpha   90.00
_cell.angle_beta   90.00
_cell.angle_gamma   90.00
#
_symmetry.space_group_name_H-M   'P 1'
#
loop_
_entity.id
_entity.type
_entity.pdbx_description
1 polymer ?
#
loop_
_entity_poly.entity_id
_entity_poly.type
_entity_poly.pdbx_seq_one_letter_code
_entity_poly.pdbx_strand_id
1 'polypeptide(L)' 'LFKVSHFWLNFPSNLDFQQIREIRIVPRNKTFYIEWVYQVNPEPVAVDKSQALGIDHGLNNWLTCVSNVGTSFIASKR' A
#
# COMPACT_ATOMS: atom_id res chain seq x y z
N LEU A 1 28.35 -0.48 -20.61
CA LEU A 1 27.20 -0.94 -21.42
C LEU A 1 26.73 -2.28 -20.88
N PHE A 2 25.44 -2.44 -20.57
CA PHE A 2 24.90 -3.69 -20.02
C PHE A 2 25.13 -4.83 -21.02
N LYS A 3 25.86 -5.89 -20.60
CA LYS A 3 26.24 -7.04 -21.45
C LYS A 3 25.15 -8.13 -21.51
N VAL A 4 23.89 -7.76 -21.26
CA VAL A 4 22.76 -8.70 -21.17
C VAL A 4 21.82 -8.39 -22.32
N SER A 5 21.56 -9.37 -23.19
CA SER A 5 20.63 -9.24 -24.33
C SER A 5 19.17 -9.29 -23.88
N HIS A 6 18.84 -10.23 -22.99
CA HIS A 6 17.53 -10.37 -22.35
C HIS A 6 17.67 -11.27 -21.12
N PHE A 7 16.64 -11.28 -20.28
CA PHE A 7 16.45 -12.25 -19.20
C PHE A 7 14.96 -12.57 -19.07
N TRP A 8 14.65 -13.72 -18.47
CA TRP A 8 13.28 -14.17 -18.25
C TRP A 8 12.98 -14.15 -16.77
N LEU A 9 11.77 -13.73 -16.42
CA LEU A 9 11.25 -13.80 -15.07
C LEU A 9 9.94 -14.58 -15.07
N ASN A 10 9.80 -15.47 -14.09
CA ASN A 10 8.53 -16.13 -13.85
C ASN A 10 7.55 -15.11 -13.29
N PHE A 11 6.30 -15.22 -13.73
CA PHE A 11 5.21 -14.45 -13.16
C PHE A 11 5.06 -14.82 -11.66
N PRO A 12 4.88 -13.85 -10.76
CA PRO A 12 4.70 -14.13 -9.34
C PRO A 12 3.47 -15.00 -9.10
N SER A 13 3.62 -16.06 -8.29
CA SER A 13 2.57 -17.05 -8.04
C SER A 13 1.40 -16.54 -7.19
N ASN A 14 1.57 -15.39 -6.53
CA ASN A 14 0.56 -14.76 -5.68
C ASN A 14 -0.32 -13.73 -6.42
N LEU A 15 -0.13 -13.55 -7.72
CA LEU A 15 -0.93 -12.65 -8.55
C LEU A 15 -1.73 -13.45 -9.57
N ASP A 16 -2.82 -12.86 -10.05
CA ASP A 16 -3.56 -13.33 -11.21
C ASP A 16 -3.23 -12.43 -12.40
N PHE A 17 -2.67 -13.01 -13.46
CA PHE A 17 -2.26 -12.27 -14.65
C PHE A 17 -3.44 -11.54 -15.30
N GLN A 18 -4.66 -12.08 -15.22
CA GLN A 18 -5.85 -11.47 -15.80
C GLN A 18 -6.25 -10.14 -15.14
N GLN A 19 -5.79 -9.90 -13.92
CA GLN A 19 -6.09 -8.67 -13.16
C GLN A 19 -5.07 -7.57 -13.41
N ILE A 20 -3.92 -7.90 -14.01
CA ILE A 20 -2.86 -6.93 -14.29
C ILE A 20 -3.30 -6.00 -15.42
N ARG A 21 -3.25 -4.70 -15.14
CA ARG A 21 -3.58 -3.63 -16.09
C ARG A 21 -2.33 -3.01 -16.71
N GLU A 22 -1.23 -2.99 -15.96
CA GLU A 22 0.02 -2.35 -16.38
C GLU A 22 1.21 -3.05 -15.72
N ILE A 23 2.30 -3.20 -16.47
CA ILE A 23 3.61 -3.63 -15.96
C ILE A 23 4.55 -2.44 -16.09
N ARG A 24 5.13 -1.99 -14.97
CA ARG A 24 6.11 -0.89 -14.98
C ARG A 24 7.50 -1.42 -14.65
N ILE A 25 8.51 -0.94 -15.38
CA ILE A 25 9.92 -1.19 -15.07
C ILE A 25 10.51 0.14 -14.61
N VAL A 26 10.77 0.27 -13.32
CA VAL A 26 11.18 1.54 -12.72
C VAL A 26 12.64 1.46 -12.23
N PRO A 27 13.57 2.26 -12.78
CA PRO A 27 14.93 2.34 -12.25
C PRO A 27 14.94 3.12 -10.93
N ARG A 28 15.46 2.52 -9.85
CA ARG A 28 15.66 3.19 -8.55
C ARG A 28 16.91 2.62 -7.87
N ASN A 29 17.73 3.47 -7.26
CA ASN A 29 18.89 3.04 -6.45
C ASN A 29 19.81 2.00 -7.12
N LYS A 30 20.13 2.20 -8.41
CA LYS A 30 20.95 1.28 -9.23
C LYS A 30 20.35 -0.10 -9.46
N THR A 31 19.05 -0.29 -9.23
CA THR A 31 18.29 -1.51 -9.55
C THR A 31 17.05 -1.16 -10.39
N PHE A 32 16.44 -2.17 -10.99
CA PHE A 32 15.14 -2.06 -11.63
C PHE A 32 14.10 -2.78 -10.78
N TYR A 33 12.96 -2.13 -10.58
CA TYR A 33 11.77 -2.71 -9.97
C TYR A 33 10.77 -3.05 -11.06
N ILE A 34 10.15 -4.22 -10.95
CA ILE A 34 8.97 -4.57 -11.75
C ILE A 34 7.76 -4.37 -10.86
N GLU A 35 6.90 -3.45 -11.25
CA GLU A 35 5.65 -3.18 -10.56
C GLU A 35 4.50 -3.76 -11.38
N TRP A 36 3.77 -4.71 -10.78
CA TRP A 36 2.56 -5.30 -11.35
C TRP A 36 1.36 -4.51 -10.85
N VAL A 37 0.79 -3.66 -11.70
CA VAL A 37 -0.34 -2.80 -11.34
C VAL A 37 -1.64 -3.50 -11.71
N TYR A 38 -2.49 -3.75 -10.72
CA TYR A 38 -3.80 -4.35 -10.89
C TYR A 38 -4.89 -3.45 -10.30
N GLN A 39 -6.11 -3.59 -10.81
CA GLN A 39 -7.25 -2.86 -10.30
C GLN A 39 -7.90 -3.66 -9.17
N VAL A 40 -8.09 -3.02 -8.02
CA VAL A 40 -8.90 -3.57 -6.93
C VAL A 40 -10.25 -2.85 -6.94
N ASN A 41 -11.34 -3.62 -6.92
CA ASN A 41 -12.64 -3.07 -6.61
C ASN A 41 -12.74 -2.94 -5.08
N PRO A 42 -12.93 -1.73 -4.53
CA PRO A 42 -13.08 -1.57 -3.10
C PRO A 42 -14.32 -2.34 -2.65
N GLU A 43 -14.14 -3.30 -1.75
CA GLU A 43 -15.27 -3.93 -1.09
C GLU A 43 -15.89 -2.94 -0.10
N PRO A 44 -17.19 -2.64 -0.22
CA PRO A 44 -17.84 -1.73 0.70
C PRO A 44 -17.84 -2.36 2.10
N VAL A 45 -17.17 -1.70 3.03
CA VAL A 45 -17.23 -2.08 4.44
C VAL A 45 -18.47 -1.46 5.06
N ALA A 46 -19.30 -2.28 5.71
CA ALA A 46 -20.42 -1.79 6.48
C ALA A 46 -19.89 -1.00 7.69
N VAL A 47 -20.00 0.33 7.64
CA VAL A 47 -19.58 1.25 8.70
C VAL A 47 -20.76 2.06 9.23
N ASP A 48 -20.74 2.36 10.52
CA ASP A 48 -21.69 3.28 11.15
C ASP A 48 -21.26 4.73 10.87
N LYS A 49 -22.03 5.44 10.06
CA LYS A 49 -21.73 6.84 9.68
C LYS A 49 -21.88 7.84 10.82
N SER A 50 -22.50 7.44 11.94
CA SER A 50 -22.56 8.25 13.15
C SER A 50 -21.27 8.17 13.97
N GLN A 51 -20.41 7.18 13.71
CA GLN A 51 -19.12 7.03 14.38
C GLN A 51 -18.01 7.68 13.58
N ALA A 52 -17.11 8.37 14.28
CA ALA A 52 -15.97 9.06 13.70
C ALA A 52 -14.70 8.80 14.52
N LEU A 53 -13.58 8.68 13.82
CA LEU A 53 -12.24 8.62 14.40
C LEU A 53 -11.46 9.86 13.95
N GLY A 54 -11.19 10.77 14.89
CA GLY A 54 -10.24 11.86 14.69
C GLY A 54 -8.82 11.32 14.79
N ILE A 55 -7.97 11.69 13.83
CA ILE A 55 -6.57 11.28 13.76
C ILE A 55 -5.72 12.55 13.69
N ASP A 56 -4.87 12.74 14.69
CA ASP A 56 -3.93 13.86 14.76
C ASP A 56 -2.49 13.35 14.77
N HIS A 57 -1.62 14.02 14.02
CA HIS A 57 -0.24 13.58 13.82
C HIS A 57 0.67 14.25 14.85
N GLY A 58 1.36 13.45 15.66
CA GLY A 58 2.14 13.93 16.81
C GLY A 58 3.62 14.18 16.53
N LEU A 59 4.28 14.90 17.45
CA LEU A 59 5.74 15.01 17.51
C LEU A 59 6.36 13.76 18.13
N ASN A 60 5.97 13.46 19.37
CA ASN A 60 6.51 12.37 20.18
C ASN A 60 5.84 11.01 19.92
N ASN A 61 4.61 11.03 19.41
CA ASN A 61 3.89 9.85 18.91
C ASN A 61 3.73 9.96 17.38
N TRP A 62 3.41 8.85 16.72
CA TRP A 62 3.08 8.90 15.30
C TRP A 62 1.69 9.50 15.12
N LEU A 63 0.68 8.91 15.76
CA LEU A 63 -0.72 9.34 15.69
C LEU A 63 -1.37 9.33 17.07
N THR A 64 -2.21 10.32 17.34
CA THR A 64 -3.17 10.33 18.44
C THR A 64 -4.55 10.16 17.82
N CYS A 65 -5.29 9.16 18.28
CA CYS A 65 -6.58 8.80 17.72
C CYS A 65 -7.67 8.88 18.79
N VAL A 66 -8.76 9.59 18.51
CA VAL A 66 -9.90 9.76 19.43
C VAL A 66 -11.20 9.50 18.69
N SER A 67 -12.07 8.68 19.28
CA SER A 67 -13.39 8.40 18.72
C SER A 67 -14.47 9.26 19.39
N ASN A 68 -15.55 9.52 18.66
CA ASN A 68 -16.73 10.17 19.23
C ASN A 68 -17.56 9.25 20.15
N VAL A 69 -17.14 7.99 20.33
CA VAL A 69 -17.72 7.04 21.29
C VAL A 69 -16.90 6.92 22.58
N GLY A 70 -15.96 7.86 22.81
CA GLY A 70 -15.24 7.99 24.08
C GLY A 70 -14.04 7.06 24.24
N THR A 71 -13.50 6.52 23.15
CA THR A 71 -12.26 5.73 23.17
C THR A 71 -11.10 6.50 22.54
N SER A 72 -9.88 6.18 22.97
CA SER A 72 -8.66 6.79 22.42
C SER A 72 -7.50 5.82 22.44
N PHE A 73 -6.59 5.97 21.48
CA PHE A 73 -5.31 5.25 21.47
C PHE A 73 -4.19 6.10 20.87
N ILE A 74 -2.95 5.74 21.21
CA ILE A 74 -1.73 6.38 20.69
C ILE A 74 -0.96 5.35 19.88
N ALA A 75 -0.67 5.68 18.62
CA ALA A 75 0.28 4.92 17.81
C ALA A 75 1.66 5.59 17.92
N SER A 76 2.65 4.87 18.44
CA SER A 76 4.01 5.38 18.58
C SER A 76 4.85 5.10 17.32
N LYS A 77 5.85 5.94 17.09
CA LYS A 77 6.92 5.64 16.13
C LYS A 77 7.77 4.51 16.74
N ARG A 78 8.12 3.50 15.93
CA ARG A 78 9.16 2.54 16.34
C ARG A 78 10.53 3.20 16.29
#